data_AF-A0A520C8B4-F1
#
_entry.id   AF-A0A520C8B4-F1
#
_cell.length_a   1.000
_cell.length_b   1.000
_cell.length_c   1.000
_cell.angle_alpha   90.00
_cell.angle_beta   90.00
_cell.angle_gamma   90.00
#
_symmetry.space_group_name_H-M   'P 1'
#
loop_
_entity.id
_entity.type
_entity.pdbx_description
1 polymer ?
#
loop_
_entity_poly.entity_id
_entity_poly.type
_entity_poly.pdbx_seq_one_letter_code
_entity_poly.pdbx_strand_id
1 'polypeptide(L)' 'MTKILIIYTGGTIGMVNDPVNGMLIPFNFEQIKENVPELSRLDYHLD' A
#
# COMPACT_ATOMS: atom_id res chain seq x y z
N MET A 1 -14.14 -12.65 -11.65
CA MET A 1 -12.93 -11.98 -11.15
C MET A 1 -12.98 -10.52 -11.53
N THR A 2 -12.98 -9.64 -10.54
CA THR A 2 -13.00 -8.19 -10.75
C THR A 2 -11.56 -7.73 -10.93
N LYS A 3 -11.25 -7.09 -12.06
CA LYS A 3 -9.93 -6.48 -12.28
C LYS A 3 -9.91 -5.10 -11.65
N ILE A 4 -8.98 -4.86 -10.73
CA ILE A 4 -8.82 -3.59 -10.02
C ILE A 4 -7.54 -2.92 -10.49
N LEU A 5 -7.65 -1.68 -10.94
CA LEU A 5 -6.50 -0.82 -11.24
C LEU A 5 -6.31 0.14 -10.07
N ILE A 6 -5.16 0.05 -9.42
CA ILE A 6 -4.79 0.99 -8.35
C ILE A 6 -3.75 1.94 -8.93
N ILE A 7 -4.05 3.24 -8.92
CA ILE A 7 -3.12 4.29 -9.31
C ILE A 7 -2.73 5.04 -8.05
N TYR A 8 -1.50 4.82 -7.58
CA TYR A 8 -0.94 5.53 -6.45
C TYR A 8 -0.04 6.66 -6.96
N THR A 9 -0.44 7.91 -6.72
CA THR A 9 0.26 9.12 -7.19
C THR A 9 1.18 9.72 -6.14
N GLY A 10 1.44 9.04 -5.02
CA GLY A 10 2.22 9.56 -3.89
C GLY A 10 1.36 10.22 -2.81
N GLY A 11 2.02 10.97 -1.91
CA GLY A 11 1.42 11.61 -0.73
C GLY A 11 1.85 10.95 0.59
N THR A 12 1.47 11.55 1.73
CA THR A 12 1.83 11.07 3.08
C THR A 12 1.24 9.70 3.43
N ILE A 13 0.17 9.26 2.78
CA ILE A 13 -0.48 7.95 3.03
C ILE A 13 0.41 6.77 2.64
N GLY A 14 1.26 6.92 1.62
CA GLY A 14 2.29 5.92 1.30
C GLY A 14 3.68 6.40 1.71
N MET A 15 3.78 7.03 2.87
CA MET A 15 5.05 7.19 3.56
C MET A 15 4.99 6.44 4.87
N VAL A 16 5.83 5.42 5.02
CA VAL A 16 5.98 4.67 6.26
C VAL A 16 7.20 5.19 7.00
N ASN A 17 7.13 5.20 8.33
CA ASN A 17 8.23 5.64 9.16
C ASN A 17 9.26 4.50 9.23
N ASP A 18 10.48 4.76 8.78
CA ASP A 18 11.57 3.81 8.86
C ASP A 18 11.94 3.61 10.34
N PRO A 19 11.78 2.38 10.87
CA PRO A 19 11.98 2.10 12.29
C PRO A 19 13.43 2.27 12.75
N VAL A 20 14.40 2.38 11.84
CA VAL A 20 15.83 2.49 12.15
C VAL A 20 16.25 3.94 12.34
N ASN A 21 15.76 4.86 11.50
CA ASN A 21 16.25 6.24 11.43
C ASN A 21 15.14 7.29 11.59
N GLY A 22 13.87 6.88 11.69
CA GLY A 22 12.73 7.77 11.89
C GLY A 22 12.34 8.57 10.64
N MET A 23 12.93 8.26 9.49
CA MET A 23 12.67 8.97 8.24
C MET A 23 11.40 8.43 7.57
N LEU A 24 10.67 9.31 6.89
CA LEU A 24 9.56 8.91 6.04
C LEU A 24 10.11 8.32 4.74
N ILE A 25 9.90 7.03 4.53
CA ILE A 25 10.29 6.33 3.31
C ILE A 25 9.06 5.99 2.46
N PRO A 26 9.21 5.92 1.13
CA PRO A 26 8.14 5.48 0.26
C PRO A 26 7.69 4.08 0.67
N PHE A 27 6.40 3.96 0.90
CA PHE A 27 5.70 2.72 1.13
C PHE A 27 5.91 1.75 -0.05
N ASN A 28 6.34 0.52 0.24
CA ASN A 28 6.43 -0.52 -0.78
C ASN A 28 5.02 -1.05 -1.06
N PHE A 29 4.60 -1.07 -2.33
CA PHE A 29 3.26 -1.51 -2.71
C PHE A 29 2.93 -2.94 -2.26
N GLU A 30 3.92 -3.81 -2.07
CA GLU A 30 3.73 -5.13 -1.45
C GLU A 30 3.15 -5.06 -0.04
N GLN A 31 3.48 -4.01 0.72
CA GLN A 31 2.98 -3.77 2.07
C GLN A 31 1.54 -3.20 2.07
N ILE A 32 0.88 -3.02 0.92
CA ILE A 32 -0.41 -2.29 0.84
C ILE A 32 -1.49 -3.09 1.54
N LYS A 33 -1.33 -4.42 1.52
CA LYS A 33 -2.18 -5.37 2.23
C LYS A 33 -2.08 -5.21 3.74
N GLU A 34 -0.92 -4.80 4.25
CA GLU A 34 -0.68 -4.59 5.69
C GLU A 34 -1.21 -3.24 6.15
N ASN A 35 -1.07 -2.21 5.29
CA ASN A 35 -1.45 -0.83 5.63
C ASN A 35 -2.92 -0.50 5.28
N VAL A 36 -3.51 -1.21 4.31
CA VAL A 36 -4.90 -1.06 3.87
C VAL A 36 -5.58 -2.44 3.88
N PRO A 37 -5.82 -3.01 5.07
CA PRO A 37 -6.42 -4.33 5.21
C PRO A 37 -7.82 -4.41 4.58
N GLU A 38 -8.50 -3.28 4.38
CA GLU A 38 -9.80 -3.19 3.71
C GLU A 38 -9.75 -3.66 2.25
N LEU A 39 -8.57 -3.61 1.61
CA LEU A 39 -8.40 -4.17 0.27
C LEU A 39 -8.77 -5.65 0.25
N SER A 40 -8.48 -6.41 1.31
CA SER A 40 -8.81 -7.85 1.40
C SER A 40 -10.32 -8.16 1.28
N ARG A 41 -11.18 -7.16 1.48
CA ARG A 41 -12.64 -7.27 1.32
C ARG A 41 -13.06 -7.19 -0.15
N LEU A 42 -12.18 -6.69 -1.01
CA LEU A 42 -12.36 -6.71 -2.44
C LEU A 42 -11.88 -8.08 -2.93
N ASP A 43 -12.67 -8.77 -3.75
CA ASP A 43 -12.29 -10.06 -4.31
C ASP A 43 -11.34 -9.81 -5.51
N TYR A 44 -10.04 -9.62 -5.21
CA TYR A 44 -9.00 -9.21 -6.16
C TYR A 44 -7.78 -10.13 -6.16
N HIS A 45 -7.10 -10.20 -7.30
CA HIS A 45 -5.80 -10.85 -7.46
C HIS A 45 -4.76 -9.77 -7.78
N LEU A 46 -3.66 -9.72 -7.02
CA LEU A 46 -2.53 -8.83 -7.30
C LEU A 46 -1.51 -9.63 -8.11
N ASP A 47 -1.28 -9.24 -9.37
CA ASP A 47 -0.23 -9.76 -10.24
C ASP A 47 0.97 -8.81 -10.27
#